data_AF-A0A3B8HJC1-F1
#
_entry.id   AF-A0A3B8HJC1-F1
#
_cell.length_a   1.000
_cell.length_b   1.000
_cell.length_c   1.000
_cell.angle_alpha   90.00
_cell.angle_beta   90.00
_cell.angle_gamma   90.00
#
_symmetry.space_group_name_H-M   'P 1'
#
loop_
_entity.id
_entity.type
_entity.pdbx_description
1 polymer ?
#
loop_
_entity_poly.entity_id
_entity_poly.type
_entity_poly.pdbx_seq_one_letter_code
_entity_poly.pdbx_strand_id
1 'polypeptide(L)'
;MVILHCGDPMNLQTNRFYTVEFYRRIAKVLNPGGLVAFAVGASADLVGAVQARFLKSLRTTLRVVFADVMIFPGETARFLACNQAHRLTTDPKQLVGRLQVRGLHLRYVREDTLEDALDPLRLTTLAAALDQRTVAGSPPQPVPVNWDFQPICYFQNLLLWAAQLHGNILQGLLTLQRYQAAWLWSGVLIQVLIVLCLMNRSWSRPGAAVGFNVLLVGGVLMCTQIALLLAFQVLAGFVYRQLTLIVALFMVGLALGAAALAALAGRLVRVRVRLWLAIWQGLLCLLLIGIVAVIQGIHRWVESPLHGSTDLVLTIAFALLALILGVFGGVHFSLAVHVQAGTGVASEKTGGGLYACDLLGAAAGALVASLFLLPLYGVLTTMYLLAAVTGIGLLALLPASWSQRGGTITGQGT
;
A
#
# COMPACT_ATOMS: atom_id res chain seq x y z
N MET A 1 4.55 23.70 21.94
CA MET A 1 4.61 23.87 20.47
C MET A 1 5.35 22.66 19.92
N VAL A 2 4.92 22.14 18.77
CA VAL A 2 5.58 21.04 18.07
C VAL A 2 6.02 21.55 16.71
N ILE A 3 7.29 21.36 16.36
CA ILE A 3 7.83 21.69 15.03
C ILE A 3 8.23 20.37 14.38
N LEU A 4 7.69 20.07 13.20
CA LEU A 4 8.08 18.91 12.41
C LEU A 4 8.99 19.37 11.28
N HIS A 5 10.19 18.78 11.22
CA HIS A 5 11.16 19.00 10.15
C HIS A 5 11.51 17.67 9.49
N CYS A 6 10.48 17.01 8.94
CA CYS A 6 10.59 15.66 8.37
C CYS A 6 10.78 15.65 6.84
N GLY A 7 10.70 16.81 6.19
CA GLY A 7 10.72 16.94 4.72
C GLY A 7 9.42 16.48 4.05
N ASP A 8 9.36 16.54 2.72
CA ASP A 8 8.16 16.17 1.98
C ASP A 8 7.82 14.68 2.12
N PRO A 9 6.53 14.29 2.06
CA PRO A 9 6.09 12.89 2.09
C PRO A 9 6.45 12.16 0.77
N MET A 10 7.76 11.97 0.54
CA MET A 10 8.30 11.40 -0.69
C MET A 10 8.18 9.89 -0.78
N ASN A 11 7.99 9.22 0.34
CA ASN A 11 7.75 7.79 0.44
C ASN A 11 6.85 7.47 1.62
N LEU A 12 6.44 6.21 1.74
CA LEU A 12 5.55 5.74 2.81
C LEU A 12 6.11 5.97 4.22
N GLN A 13 7.42 5.85 4.41
CA GLN A 13 8.07 6.11 5.68
C GLN A 13 7.92 7.58 6.11
N THR A 14 8.12 8.54 5.20
CA THR A 14 7.92 9.96 5.48
C THR A 14 6.45 10.34 5.55
N ASN A 15 5.59 9.69 4.76
CA ASN A 15 4.14 9.96 4.71
C ASN A 15 3.46 9.72 6.06
N ARG A 16 3.98 8.80 6.90
CA ARG A 16 3.45 8.53 8.25
C ARG A 16 3.40 9.76 9.15
N PHE A 17 4.22 10.79 8.88
CA PHE A 17 4.21 12.05 9.64
C PHE A 17 3.14 13.05 9.18
N TYR A 18 2.39 12.68 8.13
CA TYR A 18 1.40 13.53 7.50
C TYR A 18 0.00 12.89 7.51
N THR A 19 -0.23 11.89 8.38
CA THR A 19 -1.50 11.16 8.51
C THR A 19 -2.36 11.72 9.64
N VAL A 20 -3.67 11.45 9.60
CA VAL A 20 -4.60 11.82 10.67
C VAL A 20 -4.17 11.20 12.01
N GLU A 21 -3.73 9.96 12.00
CA GLU A 21 -3.30 9.20 13.17
C GLU A 21 -2.12 9.89 13.85
N PHE A 22 -1.12 10.31 13.08
CA PHE A 22 0.01 11.06 13.61
C PHE A 22 -0.40 12.43 14.14
N TYR A 23 -1.22 13.18 13.41
CA TYR A 23 -1.74 14.47 13.87
C TYR A 23 -2.55 14.36 15.17
N ARG A 24 -3.36 13.30 15.34
CA ARG A 24 -4.06 13.02 16.60
C ARG A 24 -3.09 12.79 17.76
N ARG A 25 -1.95 12.12 17.52
CA ARG A 25 -0.90 11.96 18.55
C ARG A 25 -0.28 13.30 18.94
N ILE A 26 -0.02 14.17 17.97
CA ILE A 26 0.45 15.53 18.25
C ILE A 26 -0.58 16.30 19.09
N ALA A 27 -1.85 16.26 18.71
CA ALA A 27 -2.92 16.96 19.42
C ALA A 27 -3.02 16.53 20.89
N LYS A 28 -2.72 15.27 21.23
CA LYS A 28 -2.69 14.76 22.61
C LYS A 28 -1.52 15.29 23.45
N VAL A 29 -0.39 15.64 22.83
CA VAL A 29 0.82 16.14 23.53
C VAL A 29 0.84 17.67 23.60
N LEU A 30 0.03 18.36 22.79
CA LEU A 30 -0.08 19.81 22.82
C LEU A 30 -0.87 20.30 24.04
N ASN A 31 -0.30 21.27 24.75
CA ASN A 31 -1.04 22.07 25.73
C ASN A 31 -2.23 22.79 25.05
N PRO A 32 -3.26 23.20 25.82
CA PRO A 32 -4.33 24.05 25.29
C PRO A 32 -3.79 25.29 24.58
N GLY A 33 -4.20 25.50 23.32
CA GLY A 33 -3.69 26.58 22.48
C GLY A 33 -2.26 26.36 21.94
N GLY A 34 -1.70 25.17 22.10
CA GLY A 34 -0.45 24.76 21.47
C GLY A 34 -0.55 24.71 19.95
N LEU A 35 0.57 25.00 19.30
CA LEU A 35 0.70 25.04 17.84
C LEU A 35 1.53 23.85 17.36
N VAL A 36 1.13 23.27 16.23
CA VAL A 36 1.99 22.44 15.40
C VAL A 36 2.40 23.23 14.15
N ALA A 37 3.66 23.13 13.77
CA ALA A 37 4.23 23.78 12.60
C ALA A 37 5.05 22.79 11.76
N PHE A 38 4.89 22.84 10.44
CA PHE A 38 5.79 22.14 9.51
C PHE A 38 5.87 22.88 8.19
N ALA A 39 6.87 22.53 7.38
CA ALA A 39 7.06 23.09 6.05
C ALA A 39 7.14 21.97 5.01
N VAL A 40 6.62 22.25 3.82
CA VAL A 40 6.76 21.39 2.63
C VAL A 40 7.21 22.23 1.44
N GLY A 41 7.84 21.58 0.46
CA GLY A 41 8.25 22.21 -0.78
C GLY A 41 7.08 22.92 -1.47
N ALA A 42 7.26 24.20 -1.78
CA ALA A 42 6.27 25.02 -2.46
C ALA A 42 6.93 25.88 -3.57
N SER A 43 6.14 26.74 -4.19
CA SER A 43 6.64 27.81 -5.05
C SER A 43 6.31 29.14 -4.39
N ALA A 44 7.24 30.09 -4.44
CA ALA A 44 7.07 31.40 -3.83
C ALA A 44 6.01 32.26 -4.52
N ASP A 45 5.89 32.14 -5.86
CA ASP A 45 5.14 33.11 -6.66
C ASP A 45 3.82 32.55 -7.22
N LEU A 46 3.84 31.35 -7.81
CA LEU A 46 2.67 30.79 -8.51
C LEU A 46 2.50 29.30 -8.22
N VAL A 47 1.51 28.99 -7.36
CA VAL A 47 1.14 27.62 -7.05
C VAL A 47 0.39 26.99 -8.22
N GLY A 48 1.10 26.16 -8.98
CA GLY A 48 0.50 25.37 -10.07
C GLY A 48 -0.55 24.37 -9.59
N ALA A 49 -1.43 23.91 -10.49
CA ALA A 49 -2.56 23.06 -10.14
C ALA A 49 -2.18 21.75 -9.41
N VAL A 50 -1.07 21.11 -9.79
CA VAL A 50 -0.60 19.87 -9.12
C VAL A 50 -0.12 20.16 -7.70
N GLN A 51 0.59 21.27 -7.49
CA GLN A 51 1.06 21.70 -6.17
C GLN A 51 -0.10 22.15 -5.28
N ALA A 52 -1.09 22.84 -5.83
CA ALA A 52 -2.32 23.18 -5.12
C ALA A 52 -3.04 21.92 -4.61
N ARG A 53 -3.10 20.85 -5.42
CA ARG A 53 -3.68 19.56 -5.00
C ARG A 53 -2.91 18.91 -3.86
N PHE A 54 -1.59 18.93 -3.91
CA PHE A 54 -0.72 18.44 -2.84
C PHE A 54 -0.92 19.21 -1.53
N LEU A 55 -0.83 20.54 -1.57
CA LEU A 55 -1.05 21.42 -0.40
C LEU A 55 -2.48 21.28 0.16
N LYS A 56 -3.47 21.13 -0.73
CA LYS A 56 -4.87 20.89 -0.34
C LYS A 56 -5.04 19.55 0.39
N SER A 57 -4.35 18.49 -0.05
CA SER A 57 -4.40 17.18 0.62
C SER A 57 -3.85 17.25 2.05
N LEU A 58 -2.73 17.95 2.24
CA LEU A 58 -2.17 18.23 3.57
C LEU A 58 -3.12 19.06 4.44
N ARG A 59 -3.68 20.15 3.88
CA ARG A 59 -4.65 21.03 4.55
C ARG A 59 -5.89 20.26 4.99
N THR A 60 -6.47 19.46 4.09
CA THR A 60 -7.66 18.64 4.37
C THR A 60 -7.39 17.64 5.48
N THR A 61 -6.24 16.97 5.44
CA THR A 61 -5.86 16.00 6.48
C THR A 61 -5.66 16.66 7.84
N LEU A 62 -4.99 17.81 7.90
CA LEU A 62 -4.81 18.58 9.13
C LEU A 62 -6.16 19.02 9.74
N ARG A 63 -7.09 19.49 8.91
CA ARG A 63 -8.42 19.96 9.33
C ARG A 63 -9.30 18.86 9.94
N VAL A 64 -8.97 17.58 9.75
CA VAL A 64 -9.65 16.47 10.44
C VAL A 64 -9.35 16.47 11.94
N VAL A 65 -8.19 17.03 12.35
CA VAL A 65 -7.73 16.99 13.75
C VAL A 65 -7.73 18.37 14.40
N PHE A 66 -7.31 19.40 13.66
CA PHE A 66 -7.14 20.76 14.17
C PHE A 66 -8.26 21.67 13.68
N ALA A 67 -8.82 22.47 14.59
CA ALA A 67 -9.91 23.40 14.31
C ALA A 67 -9.48 24.58 13.43
N ASP A 68 -8.25 25.07 13.61
CA ASP A 68 -7.70 26.20 12.86
C ASP A 68 -6.42 25.77 12.15
N VAL A 69 -6.36 26.00 10.83
CA VAL A 69 -5.24 25.61 9.95
C VAL A 69 -4.93 26.76 9.00
N MET A 70 -3.69 27.23 9.05
CA MET A 70 -3.16 28.32 8.23
C MET A 70 -1.98 27.84 7.40
N ILE A 71 -1.85 28.38 6.19
CA ILE A 71 -0.72 28.15 5.31
C ILE A 71 -0.09 29.49 5.02
N PHE A 72 1.18 29.64 5.41
CA PHE A 72 2.01 30.76 5.04
C PHE A 72 2.65 30.48 3.68
N PRO A 73 2.37 31.29 2.65
CA PRO A 73 2.99 31.15 1.33
C PRO A 73 4.48 31.52 1.37
N GLY A 74 5.24 31.01 0.40
CA GLY A 74 6.68 31.21 0.25
C GLY A 74 7.32 30.06 -0.50
N GLU A 75 8.65 30.09 -0.67
CA GLU A 75 9.41 28.98 -1.29
C GLU A 75 9.12 27.62 -0.65
N THR A 76 8.85 27.64 0.66
CA THR A 76 8.28 26.51 1.38
C THR A 76 6.94 26.93 1.96
N ALA A 77 5.88 26.17 1.69
CA ALA A 77 4.58 26.39 2.28
C ALA A 77 4.63 25.93 3.74
N ARG A 78 4.49 26.88 4.66
CA ARG A 78 4.54 26.59 6.10
C ARG A 78 3.11 26.40 6.62
N PHE A 79 2.83 25.21 7.12
CA PHE A 79 1.56 24.88 7.74
C PHE A 79 1.66 25.17 9.24
N LEU A 80 0.64 25.84 9.75
CA LEU A 80 0.40 26.04 11.18
C LEU A 80 -0.98 25.52 11.50
N ALA A 81 -1.11 24.77 12.58
CA ALA A 81 -2.40 24.29 13.04
C ALA A 81 -2.52 24.31 14.56
N CYS A 82 -3.74 24.54 15.05
CA CYS A 82 -4.05 24.47 16.47
C CYS A 82 -5.50 24.06 16.74
N ASN A 83 -5.75 23.59 17.97
CA ASN A 83 -7.08 23.13 18.39
C ASN A 83 -8.04 24.27 18.77
N GLN A 84 -7.55 25.51 18.86
CA GLN A 84 -8.36 26.66 19.24
C GLN A 84 -8.68 27.49 18.01
N ALA A 85 -9.97 27.64 17.69
CA ALA A 85 -10.42 28.47 16.58
C ALA A 85 -9.94 29.92 16.72
N HIS A 86 -9.60 30.54 15.59
CA HIS A 86 -9.21 31.96 15.48
C HIS A 86 -7.96 32.37 16.27
N ARG A 87 -7.08 31.41 16.59
CA ARG A 87 -5.82 31.71 17.28
C ARG A 87 -4.71 32.10 16.30
N LEU A 88 -4.77 31.59 15.07
CA LEU A 88 -3.84 31.95 14.02
C LEU A 88 -4.26 33.29 13.42
N THR A 89 -3.30 34.17 13.15
CA THR A 89 -3.54 35.51 12.60
C THR A 89 -2.76 35.68 11.30
N THR A 90 -3.43 36.21 10.28
CA THR A 90 -2.82 36.64 9.01
C THR A 90 -2.48 38.13 9.01
N ASP A 91 -2.72 38.84 10.12
CA ASP A 91 -2.46 40.27 10.22
C ASP A 91 -0.97 40.51 10.57
N PRO A 92 -0.17 41.08 9.65
CA PRO A 92 1.25 41.35 9.89
C PRO A 92 1.46 42.24 11.11
N LYS A 93 0.59 43.24 11.32
CA LYS A 93 0.73 44.25 12.39
C LYS A 93 0.65 43.60 13.77
N GLN A 94 -0.23 42.61 13.93
CA GLN A 94 -0.31 41.84 15.17
C GLN A 94 0.95 41.02 15.44
N LEU A 95 1.58 40.46 14.39
CA LEU A 95 2.81 39.70 14.53
C LEU A 95 4.00 40.62 14.85
N VAL A 96 4.08 41.79 14.21
CA VAL A 96 5.10 42.81 14.48
C VAL A 96 4.98 43.33 15.91
N GLY A 97 3.77 43.65 16.38
CA GLY A 97 3.55 44.03 17.78
C GLY A 97 4.01 42.95 18.76
N ARG A 98 3.78 41.66 18.45
CA ARG A 98 4.28 40.54 19.26
C ARG A 98 5.80 40.42 19.23
N LEU A 99 6.47 40.72 18.12
CA LEU A 99 7.94 40.75 18.02
C LEU A 99 8.53 41.84 18.91
N GLN A 100 7.95 43.05 18.86
CA GLN A 100 8.38 44.20 19.64
C GLN A 100 8.22 43.98 21.14
N VAL A 101 7.04 43.52 21.59
CA VAL A 101 6.78 43.21 23.01
C VAL A 101 7.72 42.14 23.56
N ARG A 102 8.17 41.22 22.71
CA ARG A 102 9.11 40.14 23.09
C ARG A 102 10.59 40.52 22.92
N GLY A 103 10.90 41.72 22.43
CA GLY A 103 12.28 42.17 22.21
C GLY A 103 13.07 41.31 21.23
N LEU A 104 12.42 40.74 20.21
CA LEU A 104 13.07 39.81 19.28
C LEU A 104 13.77 40.56 18.13
N HIS A 105 15.10 40.52 18.10
CA HIS A 105 15.92 41.08 17.01
C HIS A 105 16.27 40.00 15.98
N LEU A 106 15.41 39.83 14.97
CA LEU A 106 15.53 38.77 13.97
C LEU A 106 16.13 39.30 12.65
N ARG A 107 16.97 38.49 12.00
CA ARG A 107 17.61 38.86 10.72
C ARG A 107 16.69 38.68 9.50
N TYR A 108 15.87 37.62 9.51
CA TYR A 108 15.06 37.19 8.36
C TYR A 108 13.55 37.38 8.54
N VAL A 109 13.05 37.42 9.78
CA VAL A 109 11.62 37.63 10.05
C VAL A 109 11.46 39.05 10.58
N ARG A 110 11.29 39.97 9.64
CA ARG A 110 11.14 41.41 9.87
C ARG A 110 9.74 41.86 9.49
N GLU A 111 9.40 43.11 9.82
CA GLU A 111 8.11 43.72 9.47
C GLU A 111 7.86 43.69 7.96
N ASP A 112 8.81 44.17 7.15
CA ASP A 112 8.74 44.15 5.68
C ASP A 112 8.54 42.73 5.12
N THR A 113 9.26 41.74 5.67
CA THR A 113 9.14 40.35 5.24
C THR A 113 7.79 39.73 5.64
N LEU A 114 7.24 40.09 6.80
CA LEU A 114 5.93 39.63 7.24
C LEU A 114 4.81 40.24 6.41
N GLU A 115 4.91 41.53 6.07
CA GLU A 115 3.95 42.21 5.19
C GLU A 115 3.94 41.59 3.79
N ASP A 116 5.10 41.31 3.20
CA ASP A 116 5.19 40.65 1.89
C ASP A 116 4.69 39.19 1.93
N ALA A 117 5.04 38.43 2.98
CA ALA A 117 4.63 37.02 3.10
C ALA A 117 3.12 36.86 3.37
N LEU A 118 2.50 37.84 4.03
CA LEU A 118 1.07 37.84 4.37
C LEU A 118 0.26 38.84 3.54
N ASP A 119 0.80 39.27 2.40
CA ASP A 119 0.10 40.17 1.49
C ASP A 119 -1.29 39.59 1.13
N PRO A 120 -2.37 40.40 1.22
CA PRO A 120 -3.73 39.93 0.95
C PRO A 120 -3.91 39.31 -0.44
N LEU A 121 -3.20 39.82 -1.46
CA LEU A 121 -3.24 39.27 -2.81
C LEU A 121 -2.65 37.86 -2.81
N ARG A 122 -1.48 37.65 -2.19
CA ARG A 122 -0.86 36.32 -2.09
C ARG A 122 -1.74 35.32 -1.35
N LEU A 123 -2.31 35.73 -0.22
CA LEU A 123 -3.21 34.87 0.56
C LEU A 123 -4.48 34.50 -0.22
N THR A 124 -5.08 35.46 -0.92
CA THR A 124 -6.27 35.21 -1.75
C THR A 124 -5.96 34.37 -2.98
N THR A 125 -4.82 34.58 -3.64
CA THR A 125 -4.35 33.72 -4.75
C THR A 125 -4.11 32.29 -4.29
N LEU A 126 -3.44 32.09 -3.15
CA LEU A 126 -3.23 30.77 -2.58
C LEU A 126 -4.58 30.11 -2.21
N ALA A 127 -5.46 30.84 -1.53
CA ALA A 127 -6.79 30.35 -1.18
C ALA A 127 -7.57 29.94 -2.44
N ALA A 128 -7.57 30.77 -3.47
CA ALA A 128 -8.20 30.49 -4.76
C ALA A 128 -7.59 29.24 -5.43
N ALA A 129 -6.26 29.08 -5.43
CA ALA A 129 -5.60 27.89 -5.97
C ALA A 129 -5.98 26.61 -5.21
N LEU A 130 -6.09 26.68 -3.87
CA LEU A 130 -6.51 25.55 -3.04
C LEU A 130 -8.01 25.28 -3.18
N ASP A 131 -8.82 26.29 -3.45
CA ASP A 131 -10.28 26.15 -3.57
C ASP A 131 -10.71 25.83 -4.99
N GLN A 132 -9.86 26.08 -5.99
CA GLN A 132 -10.04 25.65 -7.37
C GLN A 132 -10.46 24.17 -7.37
N ARG A 133 -11.71 23.98 -7.77
CA ARG A 133 -12.31 22.68 -7.97
C ARG A 133 -11.73 22.14 -9.27
N THR A 134 -10.61 21.45 -9.13
CA THR A 134 -10.00 20.62 -10.16
C THR A 134 -9.53 21.37 -11.42
N VAL A 135 -8.53 20.80 -12.08
CA VAL A 135 -8.12 21.14 -13.45
C VAL A 135 -9.39 21.21 -14.32
N ALA A 136 -9.51 22.25 -15.16
CA ALA A 136 -10.64 22.44 -16.07
C ALA A 136 -10.97 21.11 -16.81
N GLY A 137 -12.20 20.59 -16.60
CA GLY A 137 -12.67 19.35 -17.25
C GLY A 137 -12.72 18.09 -16.36
N SER A 138 -12.43 18.18 -15.06
CA SER A 138 -12.65 17.07 -14.11
C SER A 138 -13.83 17.35 -13.16
N PRO A 139 -14.67 16.35 -12.83
CA PRO A 139 -15.73 16.53 -11.86
C PRO A 139 -15.16 16.85 -10.47
N PRO A 140 -15.89 17.58 -9.61
CA PRO A 140 -15.44 17.91 -8.26
C PRO A 140 -15.28 16.63 -7.45
N GLN A 141 -14.05 16.14 -7.32
CA GLN A 141 -13.73 15.03 -6.44
C GLN A 141 -13.29 15.56 -5.07
N PRO A 142 -13.86 15.05 -3.97
CA PRO A 142 -13.34 15.35 -2.64
C PRO A 142 -11.89 14.91 -2.56
N VAL A 143 -11.01 15.80 -2.09
CA VAL A 143 -9.60 15.43 -1.88
C VAL A 143 -9.54 14.41 -0.74
N PRO A 144 -9.00 13.20 -0.97
CA PRO A 144 -8.98 12.18 0.07
C PRO A 144 -8.14 12.63 1.25
N VAL A 145 -8.54 12.17 2.44
CA VAL A 145 -7.80 12.35 3.68
C VAL A 145 -6.66 11.34 3.74
N ASN A 146 -5.49 11.75 4.23
CA ASN A 146 -4.33 10.87 4.38
C ASN A 146 -4.42 10.06 5.69
N TRP A 147 -4.53 8.75 5.56
CA TRP A 147 -4.53 7.81 6.67
C TRP A 147 -3.30 6.91 6.60
N ASP A 148 -2.97 6.23 7.69
CA ASP A 148 -1.80 5.34 7.79
C ASP A 148 -1.75 4.29 6.67
N PHE A 149 -2.88 3.64 6.38
CA PHE A 149 -2.98 2.64 5.30
C PHE A 149 -3.58 3.18 3.99
N GLN A 150 -3.82 4.49 3.90
CA GLN A 150 -4.28 5.19 2.68
C GLN A 150 -3.39 6.42 2.42
N PRO A 151 -2.19 6.21 1.86
CA PRO A 151 -1.11 7.18 1.81
C PRO A 151 -1.29 8.22 0.67
N ILE A 152 -2.41 8.95 0.66
CA ILE A 152 -2.76 9.84 -0.45
C ILE A 152 -1.74 10.96 -0.67
N CYS A 153 -1.09 11.48 0.40
CA CYS A 153 -0.11 12.56 0.23
C CYS A 153 1.15 12.09 -0.50
N TYR A 154 1.55 10.82 -0.33
CA TYR A 154 2.62 10.22 -1.13
C TYR A 154 2.24 10.17 -2.62
N PHE A 155 1.01 9.78 -2.95
CA PHE A 155 0.55 9.79 -4.35
C PHE A 155 0.51 11.21 -4.94
N GLN A 156 0.06 12.21 -4.16
CA GLN A 156 0.10 13.61 -4.61
C GLN A 156 1.54 14.10 -4.86
N ASN A 157 2.49 13.66 -4.03
CA ASN A 157 3.90 13.96 -4.27
C ASN A 157 4.43 13.26 -5.53
N LEU A 158 4.01 12.02 -5.81
CA LEU A 158 4.34 11.34 -7.07
C LEU A 158 3.84 12.13 -8.29
N LEU A 159 2.67 12.76 -8.22
CA LEU A 159 2.17 13.64 -9.28
C LEU A 159 3.05 14.89 -9.46
N LEU A 160 3.60 15.46 -8.38
CA LEU A 160 4.54 16.58 -8.48
C LEU A 160 5.80 16.19 -9.24
N TRP A 161 6.38 15.03 -8.91
CA TRP A 161 7.52 14.48 -9.62
C TRP A 161 7.20 14.17 -11.09
N ALA A 162 6.03 13.60 -11.37
CA ALA A 162 5.58 13.34 -12.73
C ALA A 162 5.42 14.63 -13.55
N ALA A 163 4.94 15.71 -12.92
CA ALA A 163 4.80 17.02 -13.56
C ALA A 163 6.15 17.64 -13.94
N GLN A 164 7.20 17.37 -13.16
CA GLN A 164 8.58 17.80 -13.48
C GLN A 164 9.21 16.95 -14.59
N LEU A 165 8.87 15.67 -14.67
CA LEU A 165 9.44 14.75 -15.66
C LEU A 165 8.82 14.92 -17.05
N HIS A 166 7.51 14.71 -17.18
CA HIS A 166 6.83 14.81 -18.48
C HIS A 166 5.30 14.87 -18.34
N GLY A 167 4.66 15.73 -19.13
CA GLY A 167 3.21 15.92 -19.10
C GLY A 167 2.40 14.63 -19.35
N ASN A 168 2.88 13.73 -20.21
CA ASN A 168 2.20 12.47 -20.51
C ASN A 168 2.16 11.51 -19.29
N ILE A 169 3.24 11.47 -18.50
CA ILE A 169 3.29 10.64 -17.28
C ILE A 169 2.29 11.19 -16.26
N LEU A 170 2.26 12.52 -16.09
CA LEU A 170 1.28 13.18 -15.24
C LEU A 170 -0.15 12.84 -15.68
N GLN A 171 -0.49 13.02 -16.96
CA GLN A 171 -1.84 12.71 -17.46
C GLN A 171 -2.21 11.23 -17.27
N GLY A 172 -1.25 10.31 -17.48
CA GLY A 172 -1.44 8.89 -17.19
C GLY A 172 -1.80 8.62 -15.73
N LEU A 173 -1.05 9.19 -14.78
CA LEU A 173 -1.32 9.06 -13.34
C LEU A 173 -2.65 9.72 -12.93
N LEU A 174 -2.99 10.87 -13.52
CA LEU A 174 -4.27 11.54 -13.28
C LEU A 174 -5.46 10.69 -13.76
N THR A 175 -5.35 10.09 -14.94
CA THR A 175 -6.38 9.19 -15.47
C THR A 175 -6.50 7.92 -14.62
N LEU A 176 -5.36 7.36 -14.15
CA LEU A 176 -5.36 6.24 -13.22
C LEU A 176 -6.09 6.57 -11.92
N GLN A 177 -5.83 7.73 -11.32
CA GLN A 177 -6.52 8.18 -10.11
C GLN A 177 -8.01 8.45 -10.36
N ARG A 178 -8.36 9.09 -11.49
CA ARG A 178 -9.75 9.44 -11.84
C ARG A 178 -10.63 8.20 -11.95
N TYR A 179 -10.09 7.13 -12.53
CA TYR A 179 -10.81 5.89 -12.79
C TYR A 179 -10.36 4.74 -11.88
N GLN A 180 -9.83 5.05 -10.70
CA GLN A 180 -9.23 4.07 -9.79
C GLN A 180 -10.14 2.84 -9.54
N ALA A 181 -11.44 3.05 -9.32
CA ALA A 181 -12.39 1.94 -9.12
C ALA A 181 -12.61 1.14 -10.42
N ALA A 182 -12.72 1.81 -11.57
CA ALA A 182 -12.92 1.16 -12.85
C ALA A 182 -11.69 0.35 -13.27
N TRP A 183 -10.47 0.83 -13.01
CA TRP A 183 -9.22 0.10 -13.26
C TRP A 183 -9.07 -1.14 -12.36
N LEU A 184 -9.48 -1.05 -11.09
CA LEU A 184 -9.54 -2.23 -10.23
C LEU A 184 -10.46 -3.29 -10.80
N TRP A 185 -11.71 -2.92 -11.08
CA TRP A 185 -12.71 -3.88 -11.55
C TRP A 185 -12.44 -4.38 -12.96
N SER A 186 -11.84 -3.57 -13.84
CA SER A 186 -11.40 -4.02 -15.15
C SER A 186 -10.24 -5.03 -15.04
N GLY A 187 -9.30 -4.83 -14.10
CA GLY A 187 -8.25 -5.81 -13.81
C GLY A 187 -8.82 -7.15 -13.34
N VAL A 188 -9.79 -7.12 -12.41
CA VAL A 188 -10.51 -8.32 -11.96
C VAL A 188 -11.27 -8.98 -13.12
N LEU A 189 -11.97 -8.20 -13.94
CA LEU A 189 -12.69 -8.72 -15.12
C LEU A 189 -11.75 -9.36 -16.14
N ILE A 190 -10.62 -8.71 -16.46
CA ILE A 190 -9.60 -9.24 -17.35
C ILE A 190 -9.08 -10.58 -16.81
N GLN A 191 -8.83 -10.66 -15.50
CA GLN A 191 -8.41 -11.91 -14.88
C GLN A 191 -9.49 -13.01 -15.01
N VAL A 192 -10.76 -12.68 -14.77
CA VAL A 192 -11.88 -13.62 -14.97
C VAL A 192 -11.94 -14.08 -16.43
N LEU A 193 -11.82 -13.15 -17.39
CA LEU A 193 -11.80 -13.48 -18.82
C LEU A 193 -10.59 -14.34 -19.21
N ILE A 194 -9.42 -14.10 -18.63
CA ILE A 194 -8.24 -14.96 -18.81
C ILE A 194 -8.55 -16.36 -18.29
N VAL A 195 -9.10 -16.51 -17.08
CA VAL A 195 -9.47 -17.81 -16.54
C VAL A 195 -10.50 -18.50 -17.45
N LEU A 196 -11.57 -17.82 -17.88
CA LEU A 196 -12.59 -18.36 -18.77
C LEU A 196 -12.05 -18.74 -20.17
N CYS A 197 -11.17 -17.91 -20.74
CA CYS A 197 -10.52 -18.19 -22.03
C CYS A 197 -9.58 -19.41 -21.93
N LEU A 198 -8.81 -19.48 -20.85
CA LEU A 198 -7.95 -20.62 -20.55
C LEU A 198 -8.79 -21.89 -20.29
N MET A 199 -9.96 -21.79 -19.63
CA MET A 199 -10.93 -22.89 -19.45
C MET A 199 -11.38 -23.47 -20.79
N ASN A 200 -11.60 -22.62 -21.79
CA ASN A 200 -12.21 -23.02 -23.05
C ASN A 200 -11.23 -23.55 -24.11
N ARG A 201 -9.94 -23.17 -24.05
CA ARG A 201 -8.99 -23.44 -25.15
C ARG A 201 -7.70 -24.18 -24.75
N SER A 202 -7.21 -24.04 -23.52
CA SER A 202 -5.88 -24.54 -23.10
C SER A 202 -5.95 -25.57 -21.96
N TRP A 203 -7.10 -25.70 -21.31
CA TRP A 203 -7.33 -26.60 -20.18
C TRP A 203 -7.48 -28.09 -20.56
N SER A 204 -7.05 -28.50 -21.76
CA SER A 204 -6.86 -29.92 -22.09
C SER A 204 -5.51 -30.45 -21.61
N ARG A 205 -4.59 -29.57 -21.15
CA ARG A 205 -3.27 -29.94 -20.59
C ARG A 205 -3.14 -29.45 -19.15
N PRO A 206 -2.86 -30.34 -18.16
CA PRO A 206 -2.92 -29.99 -16.74
C PRO A 206 -1.86 -28.95 -16.36
N GLY A 207 -0.79 -28.87 -17.17
CA GLY A 207 0.35 -28.02 -16.88
C GLY A 207 0.18 -26.53 -17.05
N ALA A 208 -0.67 -26.10 -17.97
CA ALA A 208 -0.88 -24.66 -18.16
C ALA A 208 -1.64 -24.05 -16.97
N ALA A 209 -2.65 -24.76 -16.45
CA ALA A 209 -3.44 -24.30 -15.31
C ALA A 209 -2.60 -24.24 -14.02
N VAL A 210 -1.79 -25.27 -13.75
CA VAL A 210 -0.88 -25.29 -12.60
C VAL A 210 0.18 -24.20 -12.71
N GLY A 211 0.80 -24.02 -13.88
CA GLY A 211 1.79 -22.97 -14.11
C GLY A 211 1.22 -21.55 -13.93
N PHE A 212 0.01 -21.28 -14.44
CA PHE A 212 -0.68 -20.01 -14.22
C PHE A 212 -0.98 -19.77 -12.73
N ASN A 213 -1.39 -20.82 -12.01
CA ASN A 213 -1.69 -20.72 -10.59
C ASN A 213 -0.44 -20.41 -9.75
N VAL A 214 0.69 -21.06 -10.06
CA VAL A 214 1.99 -20.76 -9.45
C VAL A 214 2.43 -19.34 -9.75
N LEU A 215 2.30 -18.87 -11.00
CA LEU A 215 2.57 -17.47 -11.36
C LEU A 215 1.72 -16.49 -10.55
N LEU A 216 0.43 -16.76 -10.44
CA LEU A 216 -0.50 -15.91 -9.70
C LEU A 216 -0.17 -15.89 -8.20
N VAL A 217 0.06 -17.05 -7.60
CA VAL A 217 0.38 -17.16 -6.17
C VAL A 217 1.75 -16.55 -5.87
N GLY A 218 2.78 -16.76 -6.70
CA GLY A 218 4.07 -16.08 -6.54
C GLY A 218 3.94 -14.56 -6.54
N GLY A 219 3.10 -14.02 -7.44
CA GLY A 219 2.77 -12.59 -7.45
C GLY A 219 2.03 -12.14 -6.19
N VAL A 220 1.01 -12.87 -5.76
CA VAL A 220 0.25 -12.58 -4.53
C VAL A 220 1.16 -12.58 -3.31
N LEU A 221 2.01 -13.59 -3.15
CA LEU A 221 2.94 -13.71 -2.02
C LEU A 221 3.90 -12.52 -1.96
N MET A 222 4.48 -12.12 -3.10
CA MET A 222 5.36 -10.94 -3.12
C MET A 222 4.61 -9.63 -2.86
N CYS A 223 3.42 -9.46 -3.43
CA CYS A 223 2.58 -8.28 -3.13
C CYS A 223 2.24 -8.19 -1.64
N THR A 224 1.83 -9.31 -1.02
CA THR A 224 1.54 -9.38 0.42
C THR A 224 2.78 -9.15 1.26
N GLN A 225 3.94 -9.70 0.87
CA GLN A 225 5.20 -9.48 1.59
C GLN A 225 5.58 -8.00 1.59
N ILE A 226 5.50 -7.32 0.43
CA ILE A 226 5.75 -5.88 0.35
C ILE A 226 4.73 -5.12 1.21
N ALA A 227 3.45 -5.47 1.14
CA ALA A 227 2.42 -4.84 1.95
C ALA A 227 2.65 -5.01 3.47
N LEU A 228 3.13 -6.17 3.92
CA LEU A 228 3.52 -6.41 5.31
C LEU A 228 4.70 -5.52 5.73
N LEU A 229 5.74 -5.41 4.89
CA LEU A 229 6.86 -4.52 5.16
C LEU A 229 6.42 -3.06 5.28
N LEU A 230 5.52 -2.61 4.40
CA LEU A 230 4.99 -1.25 4.42
C LEU A 230 4.11 -0.99 5.63
N ALA A 231 3.22 -1.92 5.97
CA ALA A 231 2.40 -1.81 7.18
C ALA A 231 3.28 -1.74 8.44
N PHE A 232 4.35 -2.54 8.51
CA PHE A 232 5.32 -2.43 9.59
C PHE A 232 6.00 -1.05 9.62
N GLN A 233 6.45 -0.53 8.47
CA GLN A 233 7.09 0.80 8.38
C GLN A 233 6.18 1.95 8.80
N VAL A 234 4.88 1.86 8.50
CA VAL A 234 3.90 2.87 8.92
C VAL A 234 3.73 2.87 10.44
N LEU A 235 3.62 1.68 11.05
CA LEU A 235 3.33 1.52 12.48
C LEU A 235 4.57 1.70 13.37
N ALA A 236 5.63 0.94 13.11
CA ALA A 236 6.85 0.92 13.92
C ALA A 236 7.89 1.96 13.45
N GLY A 237 7.78 2.45 12.22
CA GLY A 237 8.84 3.23 11.59
C GLY A 237 9.88 2.36 10.90
N PHE A 238 10.99 2.97 10.55
CA PHE A 238 11.97 2.35 9.67
C PHE A 238 13.18 1.85 10.45
N VAL A 239 13.22 0.53 10.62
CA VAL A 239 14.34 -0.13 11.29
C VAL A 239 14.81 -1.30 10.42
N TYR A 240 15.98 -1.12 9.78
CA TYR A 240 16.54 -2.06 8.80
C TYR A 240 16.70 -3.49 9.34
N ARG A 241 17.07 -3.62 10.62
CA ARG A 241 17.23 -4.93 11.28
C ARG A 241 15.91 -5.71 11.34
N GLN A 242 14.80 -5.03 11.60
CA GLN A 242 13.48 -5.65 11.69
C GLN A 242 12.97 -6.04 10.30
N LEU A 243 13.17 -5.17 9.30
CA LEU A 243 12.79 -5.47 7.91
C LEU A 243 13.53 -6.70 7.38
N THR A 244 14.84 -6.78 7.64
CA THR A 244 15.64 -7.95 7.24
C THR A 244 15.19 -9.22 7.96
N LEU A 245 14.81 -9.15 9.24
CA LEU A 245 14.24 -10.28 9.97
C LEU A 245 12.89 -10.75 9.38
N ILE A 246 12.00 -9.82 9.04
CA ILE A 246 10.70 -10.13 8.41
C ILE A 246 10.90 -10.84 7.06
N VAL A 247 11.84 -10.36 6.25
CA VAL A 247 12.19 -10.99 4.97
C VAL A 247 12.84 -12.37 5.19
N ALA A 248 13.76 -12.48 6.15
CA ALA A 248 14.42 -13.74 6.47
C ALA A 248 13.43 -14.81 6.95
N LEU A 249 12.50 -14.46 7.85
CA LEU A 249 11.48 -15.41 8.31
C LEU A 249 10.48 -15.79 7.23
N PHE A 250 10.15 -14.89 6.29
CA PHE A 250 9.39 -15.28 5.10
C PHE A 250 10.11 -16.37 4.30
N MET A 251 11.42 -16.22 4.06
CA MET A 251 12.24 -17.20 3.35
C MET A 251 12.38 -18.52 4.13
N VAL A 252 12.56 -18.46 5.44
CA VAL A 252 12.53 -19.64 6.32
C VAL A 252 11.16 -20.34 6.22
N GLY A 253 10.08 -19.58 6.18
CA GLY A 253 8.72 -20.09 6.01
C GLY A 253 8.56 -20.87 4.70
N LEU A 254 9.03 -20.30 3.58
CA LEU A 254 9.02 -20.98 2.27
C LEU A 254 9.76 -22.34 2.35
N ALA A 255 10.96 -22.34 2.95
CA ALA A 255 11.75 -23.56 3.10
C ALA A 255 11.05 -24.60 3.99
N LEU A 256 10.52 -24.18 5.14
CA LEU A 256 9.78 -25.06 6.06
C LEU A 256 8.51 -25.62 5.44
N GLY A 257 7.75 -24.80 4.71
CA GLY A 257 6.54 -25.23 4.01
C GLY A 257 6.82 -26.28 2.95
N ALA A 258 7.89 -26.08 2.16
CA ALA A 258 8.31 -27.05 1.15
C ALA A 258 8.82 -28.35 1.79
N ALA A 259 9.67 -28.26 2.83
CA ALA A 259 10.19 -29.42 3.54
C ALA A 259 9.10 -30.23 4.25
N ALA A 260 8.13 -29.57 4.88
CA ALA A 260 7.00 -30.22 5.54
C ALA A 260 6.19 -31.08 4.56
N LEU A 261 5.88 -30.55 3.38
CA LEU A 261 5.17 -31.32 2.37
C LEU A 261 6.01 -32.50 1.85
N ALA A 262 7.33 -32.30 1.65
CA ALA A 262 8.22 -33.39 1.22
C ALA A 262 8.22 -34.56 2.23
N ALA A 263 8.22 -34.26 3.54
CA ALA A 263 8.13 -35.28 4.58
C ALA A 263 6.76 -36.00 4.62
N LEU A 264 5.66 -35.29 4.33
CA LEU A 264 4.28 -35.80 4.36
C LEU A 264 3.84 -36.49 3.06
N ALA A 265 4.58 -36.28 1.96
CA ALA A 265 4.24 -36.76 0.62
C ALA A 265 4.09 -38.30 0.52
N GLY A 266 4.74 -39.05 1.42
CA GLY A 266 4.72 -40.52 1.43
C GLY A 266 3.35 -41.16 1.71
N ARG A 267 2.44 -40.53 2.45
CA ARG A 267 1.17 -41.16 2.91
C ARG A 267 -0.13 -40.48 2.44
N LEU A 268 -0.18 -39.16 2.29
CA LEU A 268 -1.45 -38.41 2.06
C LEU A 268 -1.62 -37.86 0.64
N VAL A 269 -0.52 -37.62 -0.06
CA VAL A 269 -0.50 -36.81 -1.29
C VAL A 269 -0.84 -37.64 -2.53
N ARG A 270 -0.51 -38.94 -2.55
CA ARG A 270 -0.65 -39.82 -3.74
C ARG A 270 -2.06 -39.93 -4.35
N VAL A 271 -3.14 -39.76 -3.57
CA VAL A 271 -4.49 -40.06 -4.04
C VAL A 271 -5.32 -38.82 -4.40
N ARG A 272 -4.97 -37.61 -3.91
CA ARG A 272 -5.78 -36.38 -4.15
C ARG A 272 -4.97 -35.06 -4.15
N VAL A 273 -3.73 -35.04 -4.67
CA VAL A 273 -2.85 -33.84 -4.70
C VAL A 273 -3.58 -32.57 -5.18
N ARG A 274 -4.42 -32.70 -6.21
CA ARG A 274 -5.15 -31.57 -6.80
C ARG A 274 -6.17 -30.95 -5.88
N LEU A 275 -6.92 -31.79 -5.15
CA LEU A 275 -7.87 -31.30 -4.14
C LEU A 275 -7.12 -30.58 -3.02
N TRP A 276 -5.98 -31.11 -2.59
CA TRP A 276 -5.12 -30.44 -1.60
C TRP A 276 -4.59 -29.10 -2.08
N LEU A 277 -4.18 -28.98 -3.35
CA LEU A 277 -3.77 -27.70 -3.94
C LEU A 277 -4.93 -26.68 -3.93
N ALA A 278 -6.13 -27.10 -4.33
CA ALA A 278 -7.31 -26.26 -4.32
C ALA A 278 -7.72 -25.82 -2.89
N ILE A 279 -7.74 -26.76 -1.94
CA ILE A 279 -8.01 -26.46 -0.53
C ILE A 279 -6.97 -25.47 0.01
N TRP A 280 -5.69 -25.70 -0.28
CA TRP A 280 -4.60 -24.85 0.20
C TRP A 280 -4.66 -23.43 -0.38
N GLN A 281 -5.03 -23.29 -1.66
CA GLN A 281 -5.28 -21.98 -2.26
C GLN A 281 -6.50 -21.28 -1.65
N GLY A 282 -7.56 -22.02 -1.31
CA GLY A 282 -8.70 -21.50 -0.54
C GLY A 282 -8.28 -21.01 0.85
N LEU A 283 -7.43 -21.77 1.55
CA LEU A 283 -6.86 -21.37 2.84
C LEU A 283 -5.96 -20.14 2.71
N LEU A 284 -5.20 -20.00 1.62
CA LEU A 284 -4.41 -18.79 1.35
C LEU A 284 -5.32 -17.55 1.21
N CYS A 285 -6.46 -17.67 0.53
CA CYS A 285 -7.44 -16.58 0.43
C CYS A 285 -7.95 -16.17 1.83
N LEU A 286 -8.30 -17.14 2.67
CA LEU A 286 -8.71 -16.89 4.05
C LEU A 286 -7.58 -16.27 4.89
N LEU A 287 -6.33 -16.72 4.70
CA LEU A 287 -5.15 -16.15 5.35
C LEU A 287 -4.99 -14.67 4.99
N LEU A 288 -5.14 -14.28 3.72
CA LEU A 288 -5.03 -12.88 3.30
C LEU A 288 -6.08 -11.98 3.99
N ILE A 289 -7.31 -12.46 4.11
CA ILE A 289 -8.38 -11.76 4.85
C ILE A 289 -8.04 -11.71 6.34
N GLY A 290 -7.51 -12.80 6.90
CA GLY A 290 -7.06 -12.88 8.29
C GLY A 290 -5.93 -11.90 8.60
N ILE A 291 -4.94 -11.76 7.70
CA ILE A 291 -3.85 -10.78 7.79
C ILE A 291 -4.42 -9.36 7.88
N VAL A 292 -5.43 -9.03 7.08
CA VAL A 292 -6.08 -7.71 7.15
C VAL A 292 -6.71 -7.47 8.53
N ALA A 293 -7.43 -8.46 9.06
CA ALA A 293 -8.03 -8.36 10.39
C ALA A 293 -6.96 -8.18 11.48
N VAL A 294 -5.84 -8.92 11.40
CA VAL A 294 -4.70 -8.79 12.32
C VAL A 294 -4.07 -7.41 12.22
N ILE A 295 -3.80 -6.90 11.02
CA ILE A 295 -3.22 -5.55 10.82
C ILE A 295 -4.13 -4.48 11.42
N GLN A 296 -5.44 -4.55 11.19
CA GLN A 296 -6.40 -3.61 11.78
C GLN A 296 -6.46 -3.74 13.31
N GLY A 297 -6.38 -4.97 13.84
CA GLY A 297 -6.30 -5.20 15.29
C GLY A 297 -5.06 -4.59 15.91
N ILE A 298 -3.90 -4.78 15.27
CA ILE A 298 -2.63 -4.17 15.68
C ILE A 298 -2.73 -2.64 15.61
N HIS A 299 -3.28 -2.08 14.54
CA HIS A 299 -3.45 -0.63 14.38
C HIS A 299 -4.31 -0.03 15.49
N ARG A 300 -5.47 -0.63 15.81
CA ARG A 300 -6.30 -0.20 16.95
C ARG A 300 -5.58 -0.32 18.29
N TRP A 301 -4.79 -1.37 18.48
CA TRP A 301 -3.99 -1.53 19.70
C TRP A 301 -2.88 -0.47 19.81
N VAL A 302 -2.22 -0.14 18.70
CA VAL A 302 -1.20 0.91 18.61
C VAL A 302 -1.80 2.31 18.86
N GLU A 303 -3.05 2.55 18.45
CA GLU A 303 -3.76 3.81 18.74
C GLU A 303 -4.26 3.93 20.19
N SER A 304 -4.31 2.83 20.93
CA SER A 304 -4.84 2.79 22.29
C SER A 304 -3.94 3.55 23.29
N PRO A 305 -4.51 4.21 24.32
CA PRO A 305 -3.73 4.97 25.31
C PRO A 305 -2.78 4.13 26.18
N LEU A 306 -2.97 2.81 26.22
CA LEU A 306 -2.23 1.87 27.08
C LEU A 306 -0.96 1.33 26.42
N HIS A 307 -0.55 1.89 25.29
CA HIS A 307 0.55 1.40 24.49
C HIS A 307 1.91 1.81 25.08
N GLY A 308 2.73 0.83 25.49
CA GLY A 308 4.11 1.02 25.96
C GLY A 308 5.16 0.93 24.84
N SER A 309 6.43 0.62 25.19
CA SER A 309 7.51 0.36 24.23
C SER A 309 7.33 -1.01 23.55
N THR A 310 7.00 -1.02 22.26
CA THR A 310 6.33 -2.17 21.60
C THR A 310 6.96 -2.58 20.27
N ASP A 311 8.09 -1.98 19.88
CA ASP A 311 8.79 -2.31 18.63
C ASP A 311 9.06 -3.81 18.51
N LEU A 312 9.41 -4.47 19.63
CA LEU A 312 9.62 -5.92 19.68
C LEU A 312 8.33 -6.70 19.38
N VAL A 313 7.20 -6.30 19.99
CA VAL A 313 5.90 -6.95 19.80
C VAL A 313 5.45 -6.82 18.34
N LEU A 314 5.57 -5.62 17.77
CA LEU A 314 5.29 -5.39 16.35
C LEU A 314 6.22 -6.22 15.46
N THR A 315 7.52 -6.26 15.77
CA THR A 315 8.48 -7.06 15.01
C THR A 315 8.11 -8.54 15.02
N ILE A 316 7.82 -9.10 16.20
CA ILE A 316 7.44 -10.50 16.35
C ILE A 316 6.13 -10.77 15.59
N ALA A 317 5.11 -9.92 15.74
CA ALA A 317 3.84 -10.09 15.07
C ALA A 317 4.00 -10.11 13.54
N PHE A 318 4.69 -9.11 12.96
CA PHE A 318 4.88 -9.05 11.51
C PHE A 318 5.82 -10.13 10.98
N ALA A 319 6.86 -10.51 11.74
CA ALA A 319 7.77 -11.58 11.35
C ALA A 319 7.07 -12.95 11.39
N LEU A 320 6.15 -13.19 12.34
CA LEU A 320 5.30 -14.38 12.37
C LEU A 320 4.30 -14.39 11.22
N LEU A 321 3.65 -13.26 10.89
CA LEU A 321 2.78 -13.17 9.71
C LEU A 321 3.54 -13.50 8.42
N ALA A 322 4.75 -12.98 8.28
CA ALA A 322 5.62 -13.25 7.14
C ALA A 322 6.07 -14.73 7.10
N LEU A 323 6.42 -15.32 8.25
CA LEU A 323 6.73 -16.74 8.37
C LEU A 323 5.55 -17.61 7.90
N ILE A 324 4.34 -17.33 8.39
CA ILE A 324 3.12 -18.07 8.02
C ILE A 324 2.85 -17.93 6.53
N LEU A 325 2.93 -16.71 5.98
CA LEU A 325 2.77 -16.46 4.55
C LEU A 325 3.79 -17.27 3.72
N GLY A 326 5.06 -17.31 4.17
CA GLY A 326 6.11 -18.12 3.57
C GLY A 326 5.77 -19.60 3.60
N VAL A 327 5.32 -20.15 4.73
CA VAL A 327 4.91 -21.56 4.84
C VAL A 327 3.82 -21.89 3.82
N PHE A 328 2.82 -21.01 3.68
CA PHE A 328 1.77 -21.17 2.69
C PHE A 328 2.30 -21.21 1.26
N GLY A 329 3.24 -20.32 0.93
CA GLY A 329 3.89 -20.32 -0.38
C GLY A 329 4.71 -21.59 -0.66
N GLY A 330 5.50 -22.04 0.31
CA GLY A 330 6.34 -23.24 0.17
C GLY A 330 5.52 -24.51 -0.03
N VAL A 331 4.42 -24.66 0.72
CA VAL A 331 3.48 -25.77 0.56
C VAL A 331 2.77 -25.69 -0.80
N HIS A 332 2.30 -24.49 -1.22
CA HIS A 332 1.63 -24.32 -2.52
C HIS A 332 2.54 -24.69 -3.68
N PHE A 333 3.76 -24.15 -3.71
CA PHE A 333 4.75 -24.46 -4.75
C PHE A 333 5.06 -25.95 -4.81
N SER A 334 5.28 -26.57 -3.65
CA SER A 334 5.58 -28.00 -3.57
C SER A 334 4.39 -28.87 -4.00
N LEU A 335 3.15 -28.49 -3.65
CA LEU A 335 1.95 -29.17 -4.14
C LEU A 335 1.83 -29.04 -5.66
N ALA A 336 2.11 -27.85 -6.22
CA ALA A 336 2.07 -27.62 -7.65
C ALA A 336 3.06 -28.51 -8.42
N VAL A 337 4.29 -28.66 -7.90
CA VAL A 337 5.28 -29.60 -8.48
C VAL A 337 4.76 -31.03 -8.49
N HIS A 338 4.13 -31.50 -7.42
CA HIS A 338 3.55 -32.85 -7.36
C HIS A 338 2.34 -33.02 -8.29
N VAL A 339 1.47 -32.01 -8.42
CA VAL A 339 0.35 -32.05 -9.38
C VAL A 339 0.87 -32.14 -10.81
N GLN A 340 1.94 -31.43 -11.11
CA GLN A 340 2.55 -31.37 -12.43
C GLN A 340 3.32 -32.65 -12.79
N ALA A 341 4.01 -33.24 -11.82
CA ALA A 341 4.74 -34.51 -11.99
C ALA A 341 3.80 -35.72 -12.11
N GLY A 342 2.59 -35.66 -11.54
CA GLY A 342 1.62 -36.75 -11.60
C GLY A 342 2.08 -37.97 -10.82
N THR A 343 2.01 -39.16 -11.43
CA THR A 343 2.49 -40.43 -10.84
C THR A 343 3.97 -40.72 -11.12
N GLY A 344 4.64 -39.86 -11.91
CA GLY A 344 6.07 -39.99 -12.23
C GLY A 344 6.97 -39.25 -11.24
N VAL A 345 8.27 -39.52 -11.31
CA VAL A 345 9.28 -38.71 -10.61
C VAL A 345 9.29 -37.31 -11.24
N ALA A 346 9.26 -36.27 -10.40
CA ALA A 346 9.35 -34.90 -10.88
C ALA A 346 10.66 -34.70 -11.68
N SER A 347 10.53 -34.39 -12.97
CA SER A 347 11.69 -34.08 -13.82
C SER A 347 12.22 -32.69 -13.49
N GLU A 348 13.53 -32.48 -13.56
CA GLU A 348 14.18 -31.17 -13.40
C GLU A 348 13.56 -30.10 -14.31
N LYS A 349 13.17 -30.46 -15.54
CA LYS A 349 12.50 -29.56 -16.49
C LYS A 349 11.14 -29.08 -15.97
N THR A 350 10.44 -29.92 -15.22
CA THR A 350 9.13 -29.61 -14.64
C THR A 350 9.26 -28.64 -13.46
N GLY A 351 10.22 -28.88 -12.57
CA GLY A 351 10.51 -27.98 -11.45
C GLY A 351 11.03 -26.62 -11.92
N GLY A 352 11.97 -26.60 -12.88
CA GLY A 352 12.52 -25.38 -13.44
C GLY A 352 11.48 -24.50 -14.15
N GLY A 353 10.55 -25.11 -14.89
CA GLY A 353 9.46 -24.38 -15.54
C GLY A 353 8.50 -23.71 -14.55
N LEU A 354 8.11 -24.41 -13.48
CA LEU A 354 7.26 -23.84 -12.43
C LEU A 354 7.99 -22.76 -11.63
N TYR A 355 9.29 -22.93 -11.37
CA TYR A 355 10.11 -21.91 -10.73
C TYR A 355 10.21 -20.63 -11.58
N ALA A 356 10.35 -20.75 -12.90
CA ALA A 356 10.31 -19.60 -13.80
C ALA A 356 8.95 -18.87 -13.75
N CYS A 357 7.83 -19.62 -13.71
CA CYS A 357 6.49 -19.04 -13.54
C CYS A 357 6.35 -18.30 -12.20
N ASP A 358 6.83 -18.89 -11.10
CA ASP A 358 6.83 -18.27 -9.77
C ASP A 358 7.63 -16.96 -9.78
N LEU A 359 8.84 -16.97 -10.32
CA LEU A 359 9.71 -15.79 -10.36
C LEU A 359 9.13 -14.68 -11.24
N LEU A 360 8.53 -15.02 -12.39
CA LEU A 360 7.84 -14.05 -13.25
C LEU A 360 6.62 -13.44 -12.53
N GLY A 361 5.86 -14.28 -11.83
CA GLY A 361 4.73 -13.85 -11.00
C GLY A 361 5.17 -12.90 -9.89
N ALA A 362 6.18 -13.30 -9.13
CA ALA A 362 6.81 -12.54 -8.07
C ALA A 362 7.33 -11.18 -8.55
N ALA A 363 8.04 -11.13 -9.69
CA ALA A 363 8.56 -9.90 -10.27
C ALA A 363 7.44 -8.96 -10.74
N ALA A 364 6.45 -9.49 -11.45
CA ALA A 364 5.29 -8.72 -11.88
C ALA A 364 4.48 -8.20 -10.68
N GLY A 365 4.26 -9.04 -9.68
CA GLY A 365 3.60 -8.67 -8.43
C GLY A 365 4.33 -7.55 -7.70
N ALA A 366 5.65 -7.66 -7.54
CA ALA A 366 6.46 -6.64 -6.89
C ALA A 366 6.37 -5.27 -7.60
N LEU A 367 6.44 -5.25 -8.92
CA LEU A 367 6.32 -4.03 -9.73
C LEU A 367 4.92 -3.44 -9.63
N VAL A 368 3.88 -4.25 -9.84
CA VAL A 368 2.49 -3.80 -9.80
C VAL A 368 2.09 -3.31 -8.41
N ALA A 369 2.53 -4.00 -7.35
CA ALA A 369 2.26 -3.60 -5.97
C ALA A 369 2.89 -2.25 -5.63
N SER A 370 4.18 -2.09 -5.90
CA SER A 370 4.96 -0.92 -5.49
C SER A 370 4.62 0.33 -6.29
N LEU A 371 4.42 0.23 -7.61
CA LEU A 371 4.14 1.39 -8.47
C LEU A 371 2.66 1.78 -8.47
N PHE A 372 1.74 0.82 -8.40
CA PHE A 372 0.32 1.07 -8.65
C PHE A 372 -0.56 0.73 -7.45
N LEU A 373 -0.55 -0.51 -6.97
CA LEU A 373 -1.59 -0.94 -6.03
C LEU A 373 -1.51 -0.20 -4.69
N LEU A 374 -0.32 -0.18 -4.08
CA LEU A 374 -0.14 0.38 -2.74
C LEU A 374 -0.25 1.92 -2.72
N PRO A 375 0.31 2.68 -3.68
CA PRO A 375 0.17 4.14 -3.69
C PRO A 375 -1.26 4.60 -3.99
N LEU A 376 -2.01 3.90 -4.85
CA LEU A 376 -3.36 4.29 -5.27
C LEU A 376 -4.43 3.80 -4.28
N TYR A 377 -4.38 2.53 -3.87
CA TYR A 377 -5.47 1.89 -3.12
C TYR A 377 -5.15 1.68 -1.65
N GLY A 378 -3.89 1.84 -1.26
CA GLY A 378 -3.43 1.57 0.09
C GLY A 378 -3.27 0.09 0.39
N VAL A 379 -2.83 -0.21 1.62
CA VAL A 379 -2.47 -1.57 2.04
C VAL A 379 -3.71 -2.48 2.12
N LEU A 380 -4.77 -2.03 2.78
CA LEU A 380 -5.93 -2.88 3.08
C LEU A 380 -6.70 -3.28 1.81
N THR A 381 -7.00 -2.31 0.95
CA THR A 381 -7.69 -2.56 -0.33
C THR A 381 -6.88 -3.49 -1.23
N THR A 382 -5.56 -3.33 -1.26
CA THR A 382 -4.66 -4.21 -2.01
C THR A 382 -4.77 -5.65 -1.50
N MET A 383 -4.80 -5.88 -0.18
CA MET A 383 -4.94 -7.25 0.36
C MET A 383 -6.28 -7.89 0.00
N TYR A 384 -7.39 -7.15 0.05
CA TYR A 384 -8.69 -7.66 -0.38
C TYR A 384 -8.71 -8.01 -1.88
N LEU A 385 -8.07 -7.18 -2.71
CA LEU A 385 -7.90 -7.45 -4.13
C LEU A 385 -7.09 -8.74 -4.35
N LEU A 386 -5.96 -8.92 -3.64
CA LEU A 386 -5.15 -10.13 -3.74
C LEU A 386 -5.91 -11.39 -3.31
N ALA A 387 -6.76 -11.28 -2.28
CA ALA A 387 -7.65 -12.38 -1.87
C ALA A 387 -8.64 -12.74 -2.99
N ALA A 388 -9.27 -11.74 -3.62
CA ALA A 388 -10.15 -11.96 -4.78
C ALA A 388 -9.41 -12.59 -5.96
N VAL A 389 -8.22 -12.08 -6.30
CA VAL A 389 -7.35 -12.60 -7.36
C VAL A 389 -6.99 -14.07 -7.10
N THR A 390 -6.66 -14.41 -5.86
CA THR A 390 -6.37 -15.80 -5.43
C THR A 390 -7.60 -16.68 -5.53
N GLY A 391 -8.78 -16.18 -5.15
CA GLY A 391 -10.06 -16.89 -5.29
C GLY A 391 -10.46 -17.16 -6.74
N ILE A 392 -10.21 -16.22 -7.66
CA ILE A 392 -10.41 -16.43 -9.10
C ILE A 392 -9.44 -17.48 -9.63
N GLY A 393 -8.19 -17.48 -9.15
CA GLY A 393 -7.22 -18.54 -9.42
C GLY A 393 -7.68 -19.93 -8.94
N LEU A 394 -8.47 -20.02 -7.86
CA LEU A 394 -9.03 -21.28 -7.40
C LEU A 394 -10.06 -21.84 -8.40
N LEU A 395 -10.89 -20.98 -9.00
CA LEU A 395 -11.77 -21.37 -10.10
C LEU A 395 -10.96 -21.99 -11.25
N ALA A 396 -9.73 -21.50 -11.44
CA ALA A 396 -8.73 -22.04 -12.37
C ALA A 396 -8.23 -23.47 -12.02
N LEU A 397 -8.73 -24.13 -10.97
CA LEU A 397 -8.39 -25.51 -10.59
C LEU A 397 -9.62 -26.44 -10.46
N LEU A 398 -10.84 -25.89 -10.53
CA LEU A 398 -12.10 -26.61 -10.24
C LEU A 398 -12.83 -27.37 -11.39
N PRO A 399 -12.55 -27.22 -12.70
CA PRO A 399 -13.36 -27.87 -13.72
C PRO A 399 -13.34 -29.40 -13.63
N ALA A 400 -14.55 -29.96 -13.68
CA ALA A 400 -14.89 -31.37 -13.49
C ALA A 400 -14.49 -32.32 -14.64
N SER A 401 -13.97 -31.80 -15.77
CA SER A 401 -13.59 -32.63 -16.94
C SER A 401 -12.33 -33.49 -16.72
N TRP A 402 -11.70 -33.40 -15.56
CA TRP A 402 -10.45 -34.08 -15.23
C TRP A 402 -10.63 -35.45 -14.56
N SER A 403 -11.87 -35.89 -14.30
CA SER A 403 -12.17 -37.17 -13.66
C SER A 403 -12.24 -38.37 -14.61
N GLN A 404 -12.21 -38.18 -15.93
CA GLN A 404 -12.48 -39.27 -16.91
C GLN A 404 -11.26 -39.90 -17.60
N ARG A 405 -10.02 -39.65 -17.17
CA ARG A 405 -8.84 -40.40 -17.70
C ARG A 405 -8.20 -41.33 -16.68
N GLY A 406 -9.04 -42.07 -15.97
CA GLY A 406 -8.61 -43.16 -15.10
C GLY A 406 -9.58 -44.35 -15.22
N GLY A 407 -9.28 -45.27 -16.15
CA GLY A 407 -9.73 -46.66 -16.07
C GLY A 407 -10.86 -47.11 -17.01
N THR A 408 -10.52 -47.39 -18.27
CA THR A 408 -11.11 -48.52 -19.02
C THR A 408 -10.02 -49.16 -19.88
N ILE A 409 -9.17 -49.98 -19.25
CA ILE A 409 -8.41 -51.04 -19.93
C ILE A 409 -8.88 -52.34 -19.28
N THR A 410 -9.93 -52.95 -19.84
CA THR A 410 -10.34 -54.37 -19.71
C THR A 410 -11.63 -54.52 -20.55
N GLY A 411 -11.79 -55.39 -21.54
CA GLY A 411 -10.91 -56.47 -22.00
C GLY A 411 -11.17 -56.80 -23.46
N GLN A 412 -10.10 -57.21 -24.14
CA GLN A 412 -10.18 -58.19 -25.22
C GLN A 412 -9.82 -59.54 -24.59
N GLY A 413 -10.69 -60.52 -24.75
CA GLY A 413 -10.54 -61.84 -24.17
C GLY A 413 -11.75 -62.72 -24.44
N THR A 414 -12.00 -63.00 -25.72
CA THR A 414 -12.36 -64.32 -26.29
C THR A 414 -12.11 -64.25 -27.78
#